data_AF-A0A2M7QRJ7-F1
#
_entry.id   AF-A0A2M7QRJ7-F1
#
_cell.length_a   1.000
_cell.length_b   1.000
_cell.length_c   1.000
_cell.angle_alpha   90.00
_cell.angle_beta   90.00
_cell.angle_gamma   90.00
#
_symmetry.space_group_name_H-M   'P 1'
#
loop_
_entity.id
_entity.type
_entity.pdbx_description
1 polymer ?
#
loop_
_entity_poly.entity_id
_entity_poly.type
_entity_poly.pdbx_seq_one_letter_code
_entity_poly.pdbx_strand_id
1 'polypeptide(L)' 'LPASAPALKALGARELMAHLRGEIPLETAAAAVKQATRNYAKRQMTWFRNRMIAWRTIHAQQSCDFLDLATDYLREGP' A
#
# COMPACT_ATOMS: atom_id res chain seq x y z
N LEU A 1 -23.89 5.06 1.22
CA LEU A 1 -23.05 5.65 0.14
C LEU A 1 -23.57 5.19 -1.20
N PRO A 2 -23.61 6.03 -2.24
CA PRO A 2 -23.97 5.59 -3.60
C PRO A 2 -22.95 4.58 -4.12
N ALA A 3 -23.40 3.60 -4.91
CA ALA A 3 -22.54 2.52 -5.43
C ALA A 3 -21.35 3.02 -6.28
N SER A 4 -21.44 4.23 -6.83
CA SER A 4 -20.40 4.88 -7.63
C SER A 4 -19.37 5.67 -6.81
N ALA A 5 -19.50 5.74 -5.48
CA ALA A 5 -18.62 6.53 -4.64
C ALA A 5 -17.14 6.10 -4.80
N PRO A 6 -16.18 7.04 -4.98
CA PRO A 6 -14.76 6.71 -5.09
C PRO A 6 -14.22 5.86 -3.92
N ALA A 7 -14.74 6.08 -2.72
CA ALA A 7 -14.41 5.29 -1.53
C ALA A 7 -14.68 3.77 -1.70
N LEU A 8 -15.71 3.40 -2.48
CA LEU A 8 -16.02 1.98 -2.74
C LEU A 8 -15.06 1.32 -3.75
N LYS A 9 -14.20 2.11 -4.39
CA LYS A 9 -13.09 1.62 -5.21
C LYS A 9 -11.82 1.37 -4.41
N ALA A 10 -11.80 1.72 -3.12
CA ALA A 10 -10.67 1.46 -2.24
C ALA A 10 -10.41 -0.05 -2.14
N LEU A 11 -9.14 -0.41 -1.99
CA LEU A 11 -8.71 -1.79 -1.83
C LEU A 11 -9.39 -2.41 -0.60
N GLY A 12 -10.08 -3.54 -0.79
CA GLY A 12 -10.78 -4.24 0.28
C GLY A 12 -12.23 -3.78 0.54
N ALA A 13 -12.68 -2.68 -0.06
CA ALA A 13 -14.03 -2.17 0.15
C ALA A 13 -15.10 -3.16 -0.37
N ARG A 14 -14.84 -3.86 -1.48
CA ARG A 14 -15.79 -4.81 -2.07
C ARG A 14 -16.01 -6.04 -1.17
N GLU A 15 -14.93 -6.54 -0.60
CA GLU A 15 -14.91 -7.71 0.28
C GLU A 15 -15.64 -7.41 1.59
N LEU A 16 -15.38 -6.25 2.19
CA LEU A 16 -16.10 -5.82 3.40
C LEU A 16 -17.59 -5.57 3.12
N MET A 17 -17.92 -4.98 1.98
CA MET A 17 -19.31 -4.78 1.58
C MET A 17 -20.04 -6.12 1.33
N ALA A 18 -19.37 -7.13 0.78
CA ALA A 18 -19.93 -8.47 0.62
C ALA A 18 -20.24 -9.12 1.98
N HIS A 19 -19.34 -8.96 2.95
CA HIS A 19 -19.60 -9.39 4.33
C HIS A 19 -20.81 -8.66 4.95
N LEU A 20 -20.87 -7.33 4.82
CA LEU A 20 -22.00 -6.53 5.33
C LEU A 20 -23.35 -6.88 4.68
N ARG A 21 -23.35 -7.42 3.46
CA ARG A 21 -24.55 -7.97 2.79
C ARG A 21 -24.87 -9.42 3.17
N GLY A 22 -24.06 -10.07 4.00
CA GLY A 22 -24.23 -11.46 4.39
C GLY A 22 -23.80 -12.48 3.33
N GLU A 23 -23.10 -12.04 2.27
CA GLU A 23 -22.68 -12.91 1.16
C GLU A 23 -21.49 -13.80 1.55
N ILE A 24 -20.60 -13.31 2.41
CA ILE A 24 -19.41 -14.04 2.88
C ILE A 24 -19.15 -13.83 4.39
N PRO A 25 -18.51 -14.81 5.06
CA PRO A 25 -18.05 -14.63 6.45
C PRO A 25 -16.99 -13.54 6.59
N LEU A 26 -16.92 -12.92 7.77
CA LEU A 26 -15.95 -11.87 8.08
C LEU A 26 -14.51 -12.35 7.88
N GLU A 27 -14.20 -13.56 8.33
CA GLU A 27 -12.87 -14.15 8.19
C GLU A 27 -12.45 -14.30 6.73
N THR A 28 -13.38 -14.72 5.87
CA THR A 28 -13.15 -14.83 4.42
C THR A 28 -12.89 -13.45 3.81
N ALA A 29 -13.71 -12.46 4.16
CA ALA A 29 -13.50 -11.08 3.70
C ALA A 29 -12.13 -10.55 4.17
N ALA A 30 -11.79 -10.70 5.45
CA ALA A 30 -10.53 -10.24 6.01
C ALA A 30 -9.31 -10.91 5.36
N ALA A 31 -9.38 -12.22 5.11
CA ALA A 31 -8.33 -12.95 4.40
C ALA A 31 -8.13 -12.42 2.97
N ALA A 32 -9.23 -12.17 2.25
CA ALA A 32 -9.21 -11.61 0.90
C ALA A 32 -8.61 -10.19 0.88
N VAL A 33 -9.03 -9.30 1.79
CA VAL A 33 -8.45 -7.95 1.92
C VAL A 33 -6.95 -8.02 2.21
N LYS A 34 -6.52 -8.84 3.16
CA LYS A 34 -5.09 -9.02 3.49
C LYS A 34 -4.29 -9.48 2.26
N GLN A 35 -4.82 -10.42 1.49
CA GLN A 35 -4.16 -10.90 0.27
C GLN A 35 -4.09 -9.82 -0.81
N ALA A 36 -5.18 -9.08 -1.02
CA ALA A 36 -5.24 -7.97 -1.98
C ALA A 36 -4.22 -6.87 -1.62
N THR A 37 -4.08 -6.54 -0.33
CA THR A 37 -3.09 -5.59 0.20
C THR A 37 -1.66 -6.05 -0.06
N ARG A 38 -1.33 -7.31 0.23
CA ARG A 38 0.00 -7.87 -0.09
C ARG A 38 0.31 -7.80 -1.60
N ASN A 39 -0.65 -8.16 -2.44
CA ASN A 39 -0.50 -8.10 -3.88
C ASN A 39 -0.29 -6.66 -4.37
N TYR A 40 -1.02 -5.70 -3.82
CA TYR A 40 -0.87 -4.28 -4.14
C TYR A 40 0.51 -3.75 -3.72
N ALA A 41 0.94 -4.03 -2.48
CA ALA A 41 2.28 -3.66 -2.00
C ALA A 41 3.38 -4.27 -2.88
N LYS A 42 3.25 -5.53 -3.29
CA LYS A 42 4.19 -6.16 -4.23
C LYS A 42 4.25 -5.43 -5.57
N ARG A 43 3.09 -5.06 -6.15
CA ARG A 43 3.06 -4.28 -7.39
C ARG A 43 3.72 -2.91 -7.25
N GLN A 44 3.47 -2.21 -6.14
CA GLN A 44 4.12 -0.94 -5.83
C GLN A 44 5.64 -1.11 -5.78
N MET A 45 6.15 -2.09 -5.02
CA MET A 45 7.59 -2.38 -4.94
C MET A 45 8.20 -2.73 -6.31
N THR A 46 7.52 -3.55 -7.12
CA THR A 46 8.00 -3.86 -8.48
C THR A 46 8.02 -2.61 -9.37
N TRP A 47 6.98 -1.78 -9.31
CA TRP A 47 6.91 -0.54 -10.09
C TRP A 47 8.04 0.42 -9.68
N PHE A 48 8.25 0.63 -8.37
CA PHE A 48 9.34 1.46 -7.86
C PHE A 48 10.69 0.92 -8.33
N ARG A 49 10.98 -0.38 -8.18
CA ARG A 49 12.25 -0.97 -8.63
C ARG A 49 12.53 -0.73 -10.11
N ASN A 50 11.50 -0.78 -10.96
CA ASN A 50 11.66 -0.67 -12.41
C ASN A 50 11.63 0.78 -12.93
N ARG A 51 11.03 1.72 -12.18
CA ARG A 51 10.87 3.12 -12.61
C ARG A 51 11.76 4.10 -11.86
N MET A 52 12.18 3.74 -10.66
CA MET A 52 12.96 4.57 -9.73
C MET A 52 14.36 4.03 -9.54
N ILE A 53 15.03 3.66 -10.64
CA ILE A 53 16.34 2.99 -10.60
C ILE A 53 17.41 3.89 -9.97
N ALA A 54 17.31 5.22 -10.18
CA ALA A 54 18.22 6.20 -9.60
C ALA A 54 17.87 6.59 -8.15
N TRP A 55 16.79 6.06 -7.57
CA TRP A 55 16.39 6.45 -6.22
C TRP A 55 17.24 5.76 -5.17
N ARG A 56 17.67 6.54 -4.18
CA ARG A 56 18.30 6.01 -2.98
C ARG A 56 17.27 5.22 -2.18
N THR A 57 17.50 3.92 -2.05
CA THR A 57 16.65 3.06 -1.21
C THR A 57 17.03 3.22 0.25
N ILE A 58 16.02 3.41 1.11
CA ILE A 58 16.20 3.46 2.56
C ILE A 58 15.79 2.12 3.14
N HIS A 59 16.71 1.49 3.88
CA HIS A 59 16.47 0.22 4.54
C HIS A 59 15.87 0.44 5.94
N ALA A 60 15.08 -0.51 6.42
CA ALA A 60 14.42 -0.42 7.74
C ALA A 60 15.41 -0.19 8.89
N GLN A 61 16.64 -0.69 8.77
CA GLN A 61 17.72 -0.48 9.74
C GLN A 61 18.13 0.99 9.91
N GLN A 62 17.85 1.83 8.91
CA GLN A 62 18.15 3.26 8.89
C GLN A 62 16.99 4.11 9.39
N SER A 63 15.94 3.50 9.96
CA SER A 63 14.74 4.22 10.41
C SER A 63 15.02 5.26 11.48
N CYS A 64 15.96 4.99 12.39
CA CYS A 64 16.38 5.94 13.42
C CYS A 64 17.02 7.20 12.84
N ASP A 65 17.70 7.08 11.70
CA ASP A 65 18.47 8.16 11.07
C ASP A 65 17.72 8.77 9.88
N PHE A 66 16.43 8.44 9.71
CA PHE A 66 15.66 8.79 8.51
C PHE A 66 15.64 10.30 8.26
N LEU A 67 15.48 11.11 9.32
CA LEU A 67 15.41 12.57 9.20
C LEU A 67 16.74 13.16 8.74
N ASP A 68 17.86 12.67 9.27
CA ASP A 68 19.19 13.12 8.86
C ASP A 68 19.47 12.72 7.42
N LEU A 69 19.19 11.46 7.08
CA LEU A 69 19.35 10.93 5.72
C LEU A 69 18.51 11.69 4.68
N ALA A 70 17.28 12.07 5.04
CA ALA A 70 16.40 12.87 4.18
C ALA A 70 16.91 14.31 4.04
N THR A 71 17.42 14.90 5.13
CA THR A 71 17.96 16.26 5.13
C THR A 71 19.20 16.37 4.25
N ASP A 72 20.11 15.39 4.33
CA ASP A 72 21.31 15.34 3.49
C ASP A 72 20.94 15.20 2.01
N TYR A 73 20.01 14.31 1.68
CA TYR A 73 19.54 14.12 0.30
C TYR A 73 18.93 15.40 -0.30
N LEU A 74 18.15 16.16 0.48
CA LEU A 74 17.57 17.43 0.02
C LEU A 74 18.62 18.54 -0.17
N ARG A 75 19.75 18.48 0.56
CA ARG A 75 20.83 19.45 0.48
C ARG A 75 21.78 19.16 -0.68
N GLU A 76 22.13 17.89 -0.87
CA GLU A 76 23.14 17.45 -1.83
C GLU A 76 22.55 17.15 -3.22
N GLY A 77 21.23 16.95 -3.29
CA GLY A 77 20.53 16.59 -4.51
C GLY A 77 20.64 15.10 -4.85
N PRO A 78 19.90 14.63 -5.88
CA PRO A 78 19.98 13.25 -6.37
C PRO A 78 21.31 12.90 -7.03
#